data_AF-Q826S9-F1
#
_entry.id   AF-Q826S9-F1
#
_cell.length_a   1.000
_cell.length_b   1.000
_cell.length_c   1.000
_cell.angle_alpha   90.00
_cell.angle_beta   90.00
_cell.angle_gamma   90.00
#
_symmetry.space_group_name_H-M   'P 1'
#
loop_
_entity.id
_entity.type
_entity.pdbx_description
1 polymer ?
#
loop_
_entity_poly.entity_id
_entity_poly.type
_entity_poly.pdbx_seq_one_letter_code
_entity_poly.pdbx_strand_id
1 'polypeptide(L)'
;MQYGPAVRRRKLGAELRSLRARAGLTSGQAAGLVGWHQSKVSRIETGSSGVKPPDVRLLLDVYGVEDPELRELLLVLAGSDDGGVRQNWWHAYRGVLPPTYRDFISLESQASAMRTLETSVVPGLLQTPEYARAVTRAAVGSAEDAKLDTLVEVRLARQDVLRSNPPLELTAVLDEAVLRREVGGPEVMTQQLERLLEAAKLPQVRLQVLPFAAGAHIGITGPFVIFSFPSRSDLDVVVLDHLTSSLYLERKEDLQAYSEAFDTLRFHALSPKDTLDYMRRIR
;
A
#
# COMPACT_ATOMS: atom_id res chain seq x y z
N MET A 1 -10.53 -10.37 9.63
CA MET A 1 -9.43 -9.39 9.65
C MET A 1 -9.53 -8.58 8.35
N GLN A 2 -9.81 -7.28 8.44
CA GLN A 2 -10.09 -6.40 7.29
C GLN A 2 -9.17 -5.18 7.38
N TYR A 3 -8.41 -4.88 6.34
CA TYR A 3 -7.37 -3.86 6.41
C TYR A 3 -7.18 -3.20 5.05
N GLY A 4 -7.77 -2.01 4.87
CA GLY A 4 -7.58 -0.94 3.87
C GLY A 4 -8.14 0.36 4.41
N PRO A 5 -9.06 1.12 3.80
CA PRO A 5 -9.68 2.29 4.48
C PRO A 5 -10.27 1.96 5.87
N ALA A 6 -10.49 0.67 6.20
CA ALA A 6 -10.74 0.20 7.57
C ALA A 6 -9.57 0.41 8.57
N VAL A 7 -8.31 0.36 8.14
CA VAL A 7 -7.08 0.63 8.91
C VAL A 7 -7.01 2.08 9.31
N ARG A 8 -7.02 2.99 8.33
CA ARG A 8 -6.98 4.44 8.58
C ARG A 8 -8.12 4.86 9.49
N ARG A 9 -9.33 4.33 9.26
CA ARG A 9 -10.49 4.55 10.14
C ARG A 9 -10.30 3.99 11.55
N ARG A 10 -9.71 2.80 11.72
CA ARG A 10 -9.44 2.23 13.04
C ARG A 10 -8.40 3.03 13.80
N LYS A 11 -7.33 3.48 13.12
CA LYS A 11 -6.29 4.33 13.71
C LYS A 11 -6.85 5.69 14.11
N LEU A 12 -7.55 6.35 13.19
CA LEU A 12 -8.28 7.59 13.48
C LEU A 12 -9.26 7.41 14.63
N GLY A 13 -10.05 6.34 14.61
CA GLY A 13 -11.02 6.04 15.65
C GLY A 13 -10.37 5.79 17.01
N ALA A 14 -9.25 5.07 17.04
CA ALA A 14 -8.48 4.81 18.26
C ALA A 14 -7.89 6.10 18.84
N GLU A 15 -7.31 6.96 18.00
CA GLU A 15 -6.79 8.26 18.43
C GLU A 15 -7.90 9.19 18.91
N LEU A 16 -9.02 9.30 18.17
CA LEU A 16 -10.19 10.09 18.60
C LEU A 16 -10.76 9.58 19.92
N ARG A 17 -10.81 8.26 20.13
CA ARG A 17 -11.22 7.66 21.42
C ARG A 17 -10.27 8.02 22.55
N SER A 18 -8.96 7.93 22.30
CA SER A 18 -7.91 8.28 23.26
C SER A 18 -8.03 9.75 23.68
N LEU A 19 -8.16 10.65 22.70
CA LEU A 19 -8.32 12.09 22.93
C LEU A 19 -9.61 12.42 23.68
N ARG A 20 -10.73 11.79 23.32
CA ARG A 20 -11.99 11.92 24.06
C ARG A 20 -11.83 11.51 25.53
N ALA A 21 -11.18 10.37 25.78
CA ALA A 21 -10.94 9.88 27.13
C ALA A 21 -10.04 10.83 27.93
N ARG A 22 -8.99 11.38 27.31
CA ARG A 22 -8.13 12.41 27.91
C ARG A 22 -8.87 13.71 28.22
N ALA A 23 -9.85 14.08 27.39
CA ALA A 23 -10.75 15.21 27.65
C ALA A 23 -11.79 14.92 28.74
N GLY A 24 -11.82 13.71 29.32
CA GLY A 24 -12.77 13.33 30.37
C GLY A 24 -14.20 13.13 29.88
N LEU A 25 -14.43 12.99 28.56
CA LEU A 25 -15.76 12.91 27.98
C LEU A 25 -16.17 11.46 27.70
N THR A 26 -17.44 11.15 27.91
CA THR A 26 -18.07 9.92 27.38
C THR A 26 -18.43 10.09 25.90
N SER A 27 -18.60 9.00 25.14
CA SER A 27 -19.05 9.09 23.75
C SER A 27 -20.42 9.78 23.62
N GLY A 28 -21.30 9.66 24.63
CA GLY A 28 -22.59 10.34 24.67
C GLY A 28 -22.46 11.85 24.86
N GLN A 29 -21.59 12.30 25.77
CA GLN A 29 -21.32 13.73 25.98
C GLN A 29 -20.65 14.35 24.75
N ALA A 30 -19.65 13.68 24.18
CA ALA A 30 -19.01 14.12 22.94
C ALA A 30 -20.02 14.26 21.80
N ALA A 31 -20.91 13.27 21.63
CA ALA A 31 -21.96 13.31 20.62
C ALA A 31 -22.93 14.48 20.83
N GLY A 32 -23.33 14.73 22.08
CA GLY A 32 -24.19 15.87 22.43
C GLY A 32 -23.56 17.22 22.08
N LEU A 33 -22.26 17.39 22.32
CA LEU A 33 -21.54 18.64 22.04
C LEU A 33 -21.41 18.94 20.54
N VAL A 34 -21.39 17.92 19.68
CA VAL A 34 -21.37 18.08 18.21
C VAL A 34 -22.75 17.89 17.54
N GLY A 35 -23.81 17.71 18.33
CA GLY A 35 -25.18 17.54 17.82
C GLY A 35 -25.44 16.21 17.09
N TRP A 36 -24.74 15.13 17.45
CA TRP A 36 -24.88 13.81 16.83
C TRP A 36 -25.48 12.77 17.77
N HIS A 37 -25.93 11.65 17.19
CA HIS A 37 -26.23 10.45 17.96
C HIS A 37 -24.95 9.78 18.46
N GLN A 38 -24.96 9.26 19.69
CA GLN A 38 -23.84 8.49 20.28
C GLN A 38 -23.36 7.35 19.37
N SER A 39 -24.28 6.71 18.65
CA SER A 39 -23.96 5.62 17.72
C SER A 39 -23.10 6.07 16.53
N LYS A 40 -23.12 7.36 16.15
CA LYS A 40 -22.20 7.91 15.13
C LYS A 40 -20.78 8.00 15.71
N VAL A 41 -20.61 8.62 16.88
CA VAL A 41 -19.31 8.73 17.56
C VAL A 41 -18.71 7.35 17.83
N SER A 42 -19.51 6.41 18.33
CA SER A 42 -19.05 5.03 18.58
C SER A 42 -18.53 4.35 17.30
N ARG A 43 -19.28 4.42 16.18
CA ARG A 43 -18.86 3.83 14.90
C ARG A 43 -17.61 4.48 14.31
N ILE A 44 -17.41 5.77 14.52
CA ILE A 44 -16.19 6.48 14.13
C ILE A 44 -15.01 5.98 14.97
N GLU A 45 -15.17 5.94 16.29
CA GLU A 45 -14.12 5.48 17.22
C GLU A 45 -13.75 4.00 17.04
N THR A 46 -14.68 3.15 16.62
CA THR A 46 -14.41 1.73 16.31
C THR A 46 -13.89 1.53 14.88
N GLY A 47 -13.81 2.59 14.06
CA GLY A 47 -13.43 2.52 12.65
C GLY A 47 -14.47 1.82 11.76
N SER A 48 -15.67 1.57 12.28
CA SER A 48 -16.77 0.88 11.60
C SER A 48 -17.42 1.76 10.52
N SER A 49 -17.29 3.09 10.62
CA SER A 49 -17.72 4.03 9.58
C SER A 49 -16.65 5.08 9.30
N GLY A 50 -16.57 5.54 8.05
CA GLY A 50 -15.74 6.70 7.70
C GLY A 50 -16.22 7.96 8.40
N VAL A 51 -15.33 8.94 8.50
CA VAL A 51 -15.60 10.27 9.04
C VAL A 51 -14.96 11.27 8.11
N LYS A 52 -15.65 12.38 7.83
CA LYS A 52 -15.13 13.42 6.94
C LYS A 52 -14.20 14.37 7.72
N PRO A 53 -13.24 15.05 7.06
CA PRO A 53 -12.39 16.02 7.75
C PRO A 53 -13.14 17.09 8.55
N PRO A 54 -14.25 17.69 8.06
CA PRO A 54 -15.04 18.62 8.87
C PRO A 54 -15.59 18.00 10.16
N ASP A 55 -16.06 16.77 10.08
CA ASP A 55 -16.55 16.01 11.24
C ASP A 55 -15.41 15.72 12.24
N VAL A 56 -14.20 15.44 11.75
CA VAL A 56 -13.02 15.29 12.61
C VAL A 56 -12.64 16.60 13.29
N ARG A 57 -12.66 17.75 12.58
CA ARG A 57 -12.39 19.07 13.20
C ARG A 57 -13.32 19.33 14.39
N LEU A 58 -14.62 19.09 14.21
CA LEU A 58 -15.61 19.26 15.27
C LEU A 58 -15.29 18.42 16.52
N LEU A 59 -14.90 17.16 16.34
CA LEU A 59 -14.52 16.31 17.47
C LEU A 59 -13.24 16.82 18.15
N LEU A 60 -12.24 17.26 17.38
CA LEU A 60 -10.98 17.79 17.93
C LEU A 60 -11.19 19.10 18.71
N ASP A 61 -12.10 19.95 18.26
CA ASP A 61 -12.50 21.16 18.97
C ASP A 61 -13.17 20.82 20.30
N VAL A 62 -14.09 19.86 20.30
CA VAL A 62 -14.75 19.36 21.51
C VAL A 62 -13.77 18.68 22.48
N TYR A 63 -12.73 18.03 21.96
CA TYR A 63 -11.70 17.38 22.78
C TYR A 63 -10.61 18.34 23.26
N GLY A 64 -10.64 19.62 22.85
CA GLY A 64 -9.65 20.62 23.25
C GLY A 64 -8.25 20.36 22.68
N VAL A 65 -8.15 19.78 21.49
CA VAL A 65 -6.86 19.48 20.85
C VAL A 65 -6.35 20.73 20.14
N GLU A 66 -5.29 21.34 20.66
CA GLU A 66 -4.67 22.54 20.09
C GLU A 66 -3.42 22.27 19.25
N ASP A 67 -2.79 21.11 19.41
CA ASP A 67 -1.59 20.72 18.66
C ASP A 67 -1.88 20.71 17.14
N PRO A 68 -1.33 21.66 16.37
CA PRO A 68 -1.65 21.81 14.95
C PRO A 68 -1.19 20.62 14.12
N GLU A 69 -0.06 20.01 14.47
CA GLU A 69 0.45 18.85 13.75
C GLU A 69 -0.44 17.62 13.98
N LEU A 70 -0.90 17.42 15.23
CA LEU A 70 -1.81 16.31 15.55
C LEU A 70 -3.16 16.49 14.87
N ARG A 71 -3.68 17.72 14.80
CA ARG A 71 -4.92 18.00 14.08
C ARG A 71 -4.77 17.69 12.60
N GLU A 72 -3.68 18.13 11.97
CA GLU A 72 -3.41 17.84 10.57
C GLU A 72 -3.34 16.33 10.31
N LEU A 73 -2.65 15.57 11.16
CA LEU A 73 -2.58 14.11 11.08
C LEU A 73 -3.98 13.48 11.03
N LEU A 74 -4.84 13.82 11.98
CA LEU A 74 -6.15 13.18 12.12
C LEU A 74 -7.07 13.56 10.97
N LEU A 75 -6.90 14.76 10.39
CA LEU A 75 -7.59 15.17 9.16
C LEU A 75 -7.11 14.39 7.95
N VAL A 76 -5.80 14.17 7.82
CA VAL A 76 -5.22 13.32 6.77
C VAL A 76 -5.80 11.91 6.89
N LEU A 77 -5.84 11.34 8.10
CA LEU A 77 -6.41 10.01 8.36
C LEU A 77 -7.91 9.89 8.05
N ALA A 78 -8.66 10.98 8.18
CA ALA A 78 -10.08 11.04 7.81
C ALA A 78 -10.27 10.90 6.28
N GLY A 79 -9.24 11.27 5.52
CA GLY A 79 -9.23 11.32 4.06
C GLY A 79 -9.87 12.60 3.53
N SER A 80 -9.27 13.20 2.51
CA SER A 80 -9.79 14.40 1.85
C SER A 80 -10.98 14.07 0.94
N ASP A 81 -12.05 14.87 0.98
CA ASP A 81 -13.13 14.87 -0.03
C ASP A 81 -12.65 15.51 -1.37
N ASP A 82 -11.41 16.01 -1.45
CA ASP A 82 -10.86 16.69 -2.65
C ASP A 82 -10.24 15.74 -3.70
N GLY A 83 -10.20 14.43 -3.42
CA GLY A 83 -9.74 13.43 -4.37
C GLY A 83 -10.83 13.09 -5.38
N GLY A 84 -10.90 13.83 -6.48
CA GLY A 84 -11.87 13.62 -7.56
C GLY A 84 -11.95 12.17 -8.07
N VAL A 85 -12.87 11.93 -9.01
CA VAL A 85 -13.25 10.66 -9.69
C VAL A 85 -12.14 9.58 -9.85
N ARG A 86 -10.86 9.98 -9.89
CA ARG A 86 -9.68 9.11 -9.90
C ARG A 86 -9.37 8.34 -8.61
N GLN A 87 -9.79 8.72 -7.40
CA GLN A 87 -9.48 7.92 -6.18
C GLN A 87 -10.48 6.79 -5.89
N ASN A 88 -11.52 6.62 -6.72
CA ASN A 88 -12.53 5.58 -6.52
C ASN A 88 -12.78 4.74 -7.78
N TRP A 89 -11.88 4.74 -8.76
CA TRP A 89 -12.06 3.97 -10.00
C TRP A 89 -12.28 2.47 -9.71
N TRP A 90 -11.59 1.92 -8.70
CA TRP A 90 -11.75 0.51 -8.32
C TRP A 90 -13.10 0.20 -7.66
N HIS A 91 -13.91 1.21 -7.31
CA HIS A 91 -15.27 0.99 -6.80
C HIS A 91 -16.21 0.37 -7.83
N ALA A 92 -15.97 0.63 -9.12
CA ALA A 92 -16.69 -0.02 -10.22
C ALA A 92 -16.50 -1.56 -10.19
N TYR A 93 -15.42 -2.04 -9.56
CA TYR A 93 -15.04 -3.45 -9.52
C TYR A 93 -15.30 -4.12 -8.16
N ARG A 94 -16.12 -3.51 -7.29
CA ARG A 94 -16.37 -4.02 -5.91
C ARG A 94 -16.92 -5.45 -5.86
N GLY A 95 -17.61 -5.92 -6.90
CA GLY A 95 -18.14 -7.29 -6.99
C GLY A 95 -17.12 -8.34 -7.42
N VAL A 96 -15.96 -7.92 -7.93
CA VAL A 96 -14.93 -8.80 -8.50
C VAL A 96 -13.68 -8.85 -7.62
N LEU A 97 -13.32 -7.73 -6.98
CA LEU A 97 -12.10 -7.63 -6.17
C LEU A 97 -12.29 -8.13 -4.74
N PRO A 98 -11.38 -9.01 -4.24
CA PRO A 98 -11.32 -9.35 -2.83
C PRO A 98 -11.22 -8.09 -1.95
N PRO A 99 -11.87 -8.04 -0.78
CA PRO A 99 -11.81 -6.88 0.11
C PRO A 99 -10.38 -6.42 0.44
N THR A 100 -9.49 -7.36 0.76
CA THR A 100 -8.06 -7.10 1.10
C THR A 100 -7.27 -6.50 -0.07
N TYR A 101 -7.67 -6.77 -1.31
CA TYR A 101 -7.01 -6.22 -2.47
C TYR A 101 -7.44 -4.77 -2.76
N ARG A 102 -8.73 -4.47 -2.59
CA ARG A 102 -9.23 -3.06 -2.67
C ARG A 102 -8.55 -2.18 -1.63
N ASP A 103 -8.34 -2.79 -0.48
CA ASP A 103 -7.71 -2.19 0.64
C ASP A 103 -6.22 -1.84 0.38
N PHE A 104 -5.47 -2.78 -0.21
CA PHE A 104 -4.10 -2.55 -0.71
C PHE A 104 -4.04 -1.39 -1.71
N ILE A 105 -4.93 -1.38 -2.72
CA ILE A 105 -5.02 -0.32 -3.75
C ILE A 105 -5.27 1.05 -3.10
N SER A 106 -6.08 1.08 -2.04
CA SER A 106 -6.34 2.31 -1.30
C SER A 106 -5.10 2.84 -0.57
N LEU A 107 -4.26 1.96 -0.01
CA LEU A 107 -3.00 2.40 0.60
C LEU A 107 -2.02 2.89 -0.48
N GLU A 108 -1.87 2.12 -1.56
CA GLU A 108 -1.00 2.43 -2.70
C GLU A 108 -1.31 3.80 -3.33
N SER A 109 -2.59 4.13 -3.51
CA SER A 109 -3.04 5.41 -4.09
C SER A 109 -2.87 6.62 -3.17
N GLN A 110 -2.63 6.42 -1.88
CA GLN A 110 -2.52 7.48 -0.87
C GLN A 110 -1.10 7.63 -0.33
N ALA A 111 -0.24 6.63 -0.54
CA ALA A 111 1.14 6.66 -0.10
C ALA A 111 1.96 7.68 -0.92
N SER A 112 2.89 8.35 -0.25
CA SER A 112 3.94 9.13 -0.91
C SER A 112 5.11 8.27 -1.37
N ALA A 113 5.37 7.18 -0.64
CA ALA A 113 6.42 6.24 -0.98
C ALA A 113 5.99 4.79 -0.72
N MET A 114 6.53 3.88 -1.53
CA MET A 114 6.34 2.44 -1.43
C MET A 114 7.71 1.77 -1.53
N ARG A 115 8.05 0.98 -0.51
CA ARG A 115 9.25 0.11 -0.49
C ARG A 115 8.78 -1.34 -0.58
N THR A 116 9.26 -2.12 -1.54
CA THR A 116 8.85 -3.52 -1.71
C THR A 116 10.04 -4.47 -1.86
N LEU A 117 9.99 -5.60 -1.17
CA LEU A 117 10.77 -6.78 -1.49
C LEU A 117 9.87 -7.75 -2.25
N GLU A 118 10.25 -8.11 -3.47
CA GLU A 118 9.60 -9.17 -4.23
C GLU A 118 10.53 -10.38 -4.36
N THR A 119 10.01 -11.56 -4.05
CA THR A 119 10.79 -12.82 -4.10
C THR A 119 10.35 -13.75 -5.24
N SER A 120 9.17 -13.52 -5.81
CA SER A 120 8.54 -14.49 -6.71
C SER A 120 8.08 -13.94 -8.04
N VAL A 121 7.54 -12.72 -8.07
CA VAL A 121 6.97 -12.07 -9.26
C VAL A 121 7.33 -10.59 -9.27
N VAL A 122 7.33 -9.97 -10.46
CA VAL A 122 7.60 -8.54 -10.61
C VAL A 122 6.53 -7.70 -9.86
N PRO A 123 6.85 -6.57 -9.22
CA PRO A 123 5.84 -5.73 -8.56
C PRO A 123 4.72 -5.37 -9.52
N GLY A 124 3.46 -5.46 -9.08
CA GLY A 124 2.29 -5.19 -9.94
C GLY A 124 2.32 -3.84 -10.66
N LEU A 125 2.96 -2.84 -10.04
CA LEU A 125 3.17 -1.50 -10.59
C LEU A 125 4.08 -1.45 -11.84
N LEU A 126 4.84 -2.52 -12.09
CA LEU A 126 5.85 -2.62 -13.13
C LEU A 126 5.57 -3.74 -14.14
N GLN A 127 4.44 -4.45 -14.02
CA GLN A 127 4.10 -5.57 -14.89
C GLN A 127 3.64 -5.13 -16.29
N THR A 128 3.94 -5.92 -17.33
CA THR A 128 3.28 -5.83 -18.63
C THR A 128 1.90 -6.50 -18.58
N PRO A 129 0.97 -6.19 -19.52
CA PRO A 129 -0.33 -6.85 -19.58
C PRO A 129 -0.23 -8.38 -19.65
N GLU A 130 0.70 -8.90 -20.45
CA GLU A 130 0.91 -10.33 -20.69
C GLU A 130 1.45 -11.02 -19.43
N TYR A 131 2.42 -10.40 -18.76
CA TYR A 131 2.97 -10.89 -17.49
C TYR A 131 1.88 -10.87 -16.41
N ALA A 132 1.13 -9.76 -16.30
CA ALA A 132 0.04 -9.61 -15.35
C ALA A 132 -1.06 -10.67 -15.56
N ARG A 133 -1.39 -10.99 -16.81
CA ARG A 133 -2.34 -12.06 -17.15
C ARG A 133 -1.81 -13.42 -16.73
N ALA A 134 -0.54 -13.74 -17.00
CA ALA A 134 0.09 -15.00 -16.61
C ALA A 134 0.10 -15.19 -15.08
N VAL A 135 0.54 -14.18 -14.32
CA VAL A 135 0.53 -14.21 -12.85
C VAL A 135 -0.89 -14.36 -12.30
N THR A 136 -1.84 -13.59 -12.84
CA THR A 136 -3.22 -13.62 -12.34
C THR A 136 -3.85 -15.00 -12.59
N ARG A 137 -3.67 -15.58 -13.79
CA ARG A 137 -4.16 -16.93 -14.12
C ARG A 137 -3.59 -17.99 -13.17
N ALA A 138 -2.31 -17.90 -12.83
CA ALA A 138 -1.68 -18.80 -11.85
C ALA A 138 -2.29 -18.66 -10.44
N ALA A 139 -2.67 -17.44 -10.03
CA ALA A 139 -3.23 -17.18 -8.70
C ALA A 139 -4.72 -17.55 -8.56
N VAL A 140 -5.52 -17.38 -9.62
CA VAL A 140 -6.98 -17.61 -9.56
C VAL A 140 -7.42 -18.98 -10.11
N GLY A 141 -6.50 -19.77 -10.67
CA GLY A 141 -6.80 -21.07 -11.24
C GLY A 141 -7.76 -20.98 -12.43
N SER A 142 -8.78 -21.84 -12.46
CA SER A 142 -9.79 -21.94 -13.53
C SER A 142 -10.90 -20.87 -13.43
N ALA A 143 -10.54 -19.62 -13.18
CA ALA A 143 -11.50 -18.52 -13.27
C ALA A 143 -11.93 -18.31 -14.72
N GLU A 144 -13.17 -17.83 -14.94
CA GLU A 144 -13.65 -17.41 -16.25
C GLU A 144 -12.76 -16.29 -16.82
N ASP A 145 -12.47 -16.34 -18.12
CA ASP A 145 -11.58 -15.38 -18.78
C ASP A 145 -12.03 -13.92 -18.61
N ALA A 146 -13.34 -13.66 -18.56
CA ALA A 146 -13.88 -12.31 -18.30
C ALA A 146 -13.47 -11.77 -16.92
N LYS A 147 -13.43 -12.63 -15.90
CA LYS A 147 -12.96 -12.27 -14.55
C LYS A 147 -11.46 -12.03 -14.54
N LEU A 148 -10.71 -12.84 -15.28
CA LEU A 148 -9.26 -12.68 -15.44
C LEU A 148 -8.92 -11.33 -16.08
N ASP A 149 -9.57 -10.99 -17.19
CA ASP A 149 -9.34 -9.73 -17.90
C ASP A 149 -9.66 -8.51 -17.02
N THR A 150 -10.74 -8.58 -16.24
CA THR A 150 -11.10 -7.54 -15.27
C THR A 150 -10.01 -7.35 -14.20
N LEU A 151 -9.43 -8.44 -13.68
CA LEU A 151 -8.36 -8.37 -12.68
C LEU A 151 -7.05 -7.81 -13.28
N VAL A 152 -6.76 -8.14 -14.53
CA VAL A 152 -5.62 -7.59 -15.27
C VAL A 152 -5.80 -6.10 -15.51
N GLU A 153 -6.98 -5.67 -15.95
CA GLU A 153 -7.33 -4.26 -16.15
C GLU A 153 -7.11 -3.45 -14.86
N VAL A 154 -7.64 -3.94 -13.74
CA VAL A 154 -7.43 -3.33 -12.42
C VAL A 154 -5.94 -3.27 -12.08
N ARG A 155 -5.18 -4.35 -12.35
CA ARG A 155 -3.74 -4.34 -12.07
C ARG A 155 -2.97 -3.31 -12.90
N LEU A 156 -3.35 -3.12 -14.16
CA LEU A 156 -2.72 -2.13 -15.04
C LEU A 156 -3.13 -0.69 -14.68
N ALA A 157 -4.40 -0.46 -14.35
CA ALA A 157 -4.90 0.85 -13.94
C ALA A 157 -4.22 1.37 -12.65
N ARG A 158 -3.83 0.46 -11.75
CA ARG A 158 -3.05 0.82 -10.54
C ARG A 158 -1.71 1.49 -10.84
N GLN A 159 -1.10 1.20 -12.00
CA GLN A 159 0.22 1.74 -12.33
C GLN A 159 0.25 3.27 -12.46
N ASP A 160 -0.93 3.91 -12.63
CA ASP A 160 -1.06 5.36 -12.77
C ASP A 160 -0.59 6.14 -11.53
N VAL A 161 -0.47 5.51 -10.36
CA VAL A 161 0.12 6.15 -9.16
C VAL A 161 1.59 6.53 -9.37
N LEU A 162 2.32 5.84 -10.26
CA LEU A 162 3.67 6.24 -10.63
C LEU A 162 3.69 7.50 -11.49
N ARG A 163 2.55 7.94 -12.04
CA ARG A 163 2.42 9.13 -12.89
C ARG A 163 1.49 10.18 -12.27
N SER A 164 1.08 10.02 -11.02
CA SER A 164 0.27 11.00 -10.30
C SER A 164 1.07 12.27 -10.00
N ASN A 165 0.40 13.29 -9.46
CA ASN A 165 1.04 14.52 -9.01
C ASN A 165 0.67 14.80 -7.54
N PRO A 166 1.61 14.68 -6.59
CA PRO A 166 2.96 14.12 -6.76
C PRO A 166 2.93 12.62 -7.12
N PRO A 167 3.96 12.07 -7.78
CA PRO A 167 4.02 10.65 -8.10
C PRO A 167 4.41 9.82 -6.86
N LEU A 168 3.96 8.56 -6.80
CA LEU A 168 4.42 7.60 -5.79
C LEU A 168 5.92 7.31 -5.98
N GLU A 169 6.73 7.48 -4.93
CA GLU A 169 8.12 7.02 -4.93
C GLU A 169 8.20 5.51 -4.70
N LEU A 170 8.60 4.76 -5.72
CA LEU A 170 8.76 3.31 -5.64
C LEU A 170 10.24 2.94 -5.47
N THR A 171 10.55 2.19 -4.41
CA THR A 171 11.85 1.51 -4.26
C THR A 171 11.62 0.01 -4.15
N ALA A 172 12.07 -0.74 -5.16
CA ALA A 172 11.87 -2.18 -5.23
C ALA A 172 13.22 -2.92 -5.15
N VAL A 173 13.32 -3.86 -4.22
CA VAL A 173 14.36 -4.89 -4.19
C VAL A 173 13.75 -6.16 -4.76
N LEU A 174 14.34 -6.66 -5.85
CA LEU A 174 13.90 -7.85 -6.56
C LEU A 174 14.88 -8.98 -6.28
N ASP A 175 14.43 -10.08 -5.68
CA ASP A 175 15.21 -11.30 -5.67
C ASP A 175 15.53 -11.73 -7.11
N GLU A 176 16.73 -12.23 -7.37
CA GLU A 176 17.13 -12.71 -8.70
C GLU A 176 16.11 -13.70 -9.29
N ALA A 177 15.44 -14.51 -8.47
CA ALA A 177 14.39 -15.43 -8.89
C ALA A 177 13.20 -14.72 -9.58
N VAL A 178 12.89 -13.47 -9.22
CA VAL A 178 11.82 -12.68 -9.87
C VAL A 178 12.10 -12.48 -11.36
N LEU A 179 13.38 -12.36 -11.73
CA LEU A 179 13.80 -12.09 -13.10
C LEU A 179 14.15 -13.38 -13.87
N ARG A 180 14.45 -14.46 -13.15
CA ARG A 180 14.84 -15.76 -13.73
C ARG A 180 13.66 -16.74 -13.89
N ARG A 181 12.64 -16.62 -13.06
CA ARG A 181 11.45 -17.49 -13.15
C ARG A 181 10.67 -17.13 -14.40
N GLU A 182 10.49 -18.09 -15.28
CA GLU A 182 9.68 -17.90 -16.48
C GLU A 182 8.21 -17.74 -16.10
N VAL A 183 7.63 -16.61 -16.50
CA VAL A 183 6.22 -16.30 -16.29
C VAL A 183 5.62 -15.88 -17.62
N GLY A 184 4.71 -16.71 -18.16
CA GLY A 184 4.05 -16.45 -19.43
C GLY A 184 4.88 -16.79 -20.68
N GLY A 185 6.07 -17.38 -20.51
CA GLY A 185 6.97 -17.77 -21.60
C GLY A 185 8.15 -16.81 -21.81
N PRO A 186 9.15 -17.20 -22.61
CA PRO A 186 10.35 -16.39 -22.86
C PRO A 186 10.05 -15.00 -23.43
N GLU A 187 9.14 -14.90 -24.40
CA GLU A 187 8.80 -13.63 -25.05
C GLU A 187 8.15 -12.64 -24.08
N VAL A 188 7.33 -13.14 -23.14
CA VAL A 188 6.71 -12.31 -22.09
C VAL A 188 7.77 -11.82 -21.11
N MET A 189 8.74 -12.66 -20.75
CA MET A 189 9.84 -12.28 -19.88
C MET A 189 10.76 -11.24 -20.51
N THR A 190 11.11 -11.38 -21.79
CA THR A 190 11.89 -10.36 -22.52
C THR A 190 11.18 -9.01 -22.49
N GLN A 191 9.87 -8.97 -22.78
CA GLN A 191 9.08 -7.73 -22.72
C GLN A 191 8.98 -7.17 -21.30
N GLN A 192 8.86 -8.05 -20.29
CA GLN A 192 8.82 -7.65 -18.89
C GLN A 192 10.15 -7.03 -18.42
N LEU A 193 11.30 -7.56 -18.86
CA LEU A 193 12.61 -6.99 -18.57
C LEU A 193 12.79 -5.63 -19.23
N GLU A 194 12.33 -5.45 -20.48
CA GLU A 194 12.31 -4.14 -21.13
C GLU A 194 11.45 -3.14 -20.37
N ARG A 195 10.26 -3.56 -19.90
CA ARG A 195 9.38 -2.70 -19.08
C ARG A 195 10.06 -2.24 -17.79
N LEU A 196 10.87 -3.09 -17.15
CA LEU A 196 11.65 -2.74 -15.96
C LEU A 196 12.77 -1.75 -16.28
N LEU A 197 13.50 -1.95 -17.38
CA LEU A 197 14.52 -1.03 -17.87
C LEU A 197 13.94 0.35 -18.18
N GLU A 198 12.76 0.42 -18.80
CA GLU A 198 12.05 1.68 -19.05
C GLU A 198 11.55 2.32 -17.76
N ALA A 199 11.00 1.53 -16.82
CA ALA A 199 10.54 2.05 -15.53
C ALA A 199 11.68 2.67 -14.71
N ALA A 200 12.87 2.08 -14.75
CA ALA A 200 14.04 2.59 -14.05
C ALA A 200 14.56 3.94 -14.57
N LYS A 201 14.04 4.44 -15.71
CA LYS A 201 14.31 5.81 -16.19
C LYS A 201 13.47 6.87 -15.47
N LEU A 202 12.41 6.47 -14.77
CA LEU A 202 11.57 7.39 -14.01
C LEU A 202 12.30 7.82 -12.72
N PRO A 203 12.37 9.12 -12.40
CA PRO A 203 13.13 9.61 -11.24
C PRO A 203 12.59 9.11 -9.89
N GLN A 204 11.31 8.77 -9.83
CA GLN A 204 10.61 8.24 -8.65
C GLN A 204 10.70 6.70 -8.53
N VAL A 205 11.35 5.99 -9.47
CA VAL A 205 11.47 4.53 -9.45
C VAL A 205 12.93 4.12 -9.23
N ARG A 206 13.18 3.37 -8.17
CA ARG A 206 14.49 2.79 -7.83
C ARG A 206 14.37 1.27 -7.83
N LEU A 207 15.12 0.60 -8.69
CA LEU A 207 15.17 -0.86 -8.77
C LEU A 207 16.55 -1.36 -8.37
N GLN A 208 16.60 -2.38 -7.52
CA GLN A 208 17.82 -3.11 -7.19
C GLN A 208 17.57 -4.61 -7.22
N VAL A 209 18.51 -5.37 -7.77
CA VAL A 209 18.44 -6.83 -7.79
C VAL A 209 19.28 -7.40 -6.66
N LEU A 210 18.67 -8.26 -5.86
CA LEU A 210 19.35 -9.05 -4.85
C LEU A 210 19.83 -10.36 -5.50
N PRO A 211 21.14 -10.50 -5.80
CA PRO A 211 21.65 -11.65 -6.54
C PRO A 211 21.65 -12.90 -5.66
N PHE A 212 21.58 -14.09 -6.27
CA PHE A 212 21.70 -15.35 -5.51
C PHE A 212 23.01 -15.46 -4.72
N ALA A 213 24.08 -14.81 -5.20
CA ALA A 213 25.37 -14.74 -4.52
C ALA A 213 25.32 -13.98 -3.17
N ALA A 214 24.27 -13.21 -2.88
CA ALA A 214 24.08 -12.57 -1.58
C ALA A 214 23.85 -13.58 -0.45
N GLY A 215 23.48 -14.82 -0.77
CA GLY A 215 23.29 -15.89 0.22
C GLY A 215 22.07 -15.66 1.10
N ALA A 216 22.12 -16.14 2.35
CA ALA A 216 21.02 -16.01 3.27
C ALA A 216 20.81 -14.55 3.71
N HIS A 217 19.58 -14.06 3.59
CA HIS A 217 19.19 -12.71 3.96
C HIS A 217 17.82 -12.70 4.64
N ILE A 218 17.48 -11.59 5.30
CA ILE A 218 16.22 -11.44 6.04
C ILE A 218 14.97 -11.67 5.17
N GLY A 219 15.05 -11.34 3.88
CA GLY A 219 13.99 -11.58 2.88
C GLY A 219 13.59 -13.05 2.65
N ILE A 220 14.31 -14.04 3.22
CA ILE A 220 13.91 -15.46 3.19
C ILE A 220 12.53 -15.67 3.83
N THR A 221 12.11 -14.78 4.75
CA THR A 221 10.78 -14.87 5.39
C THR A 221 9.62 -14.59 4.43
N GLY A 222 9.89 -14.06 3.24
CA GLY A 222 8.90 -13.76 2.21
C GLY A 222 8.84 -12.28 1.82
N PRO A 223 8.02 -11.95 0.80
CA PRO A 223 7.88 -10.59 0.31
C PRO A 223 7.12 -9.72 1.31
N PHE A 224 7.36 -8.40 1.23
CA PHE A 224 6.63 -7.41 2.02
C PHE A 224 6.64 -6.06 1.32
N VAL A 225 5.64 -5.24 1.64
CA VAL A 225 5.51 -3.86 1.16
C VAL A 225 5.42 -2.92 2.35
N ILE A 226 6.18 -1.83 2.35
CA ILE A 226 6.05 -0.74 3.30
C ILE A 226 5.47 0.47 2.57
N PHE A 227 4.29 0.93 2.98
CA PHE A 227 3.71 2.18 2.54
C PHE A 227 4.06 3.28 3.53
N SER A 228 4.59 4.38 3.01
CA SER A 228 4.87 5.59 3.78
C SER A 228 4.00 6.74 3.31
N PHE A 229 3.49 7.52 4.26
CA PHE A 229 2.54 8.60 4.00
C PHE A 229 3.16 9.97 4.31
N PRO A 230 2.70 11.05 3.65
CA PRO A 230 3.19 12.39 3.91
C PRO A 230 3.08 12.78 5.38
N SER A 231 4.06 13.57 5.83
CA SER A 231 4.08 14.31 7.09
C SER A 231 4.16 13.49 8.38
N ARG A 232 4.04 12.15 8.38
CA ARG A 232 4.01 11.35 9.62
C ARG A 232 4.37 9.86 9.44
N SER A 233 5.60 9.47 9.80
CA SER A 233 6.09 8.08 9.75
C SER A 233 5.37 7.13 10.71
N ASP A 234 4.68 7.67 11.72
CA ASP A 234 3.81 6.89 12.59
C ASP A 234 2.62 6.31 11.84
N LEU A 235 2.26 6.80 10.64
CA LEU A 235 1.20 6.27 9.80
C LEU A 235 1.60 5.13 8.88
N ASP A 236 2.88 4.83 8.79
CA ASP A 236 3.38 3.83 7.86
C ASP A 236 2.75 2.45 8.15
N VAL A 237 2.64 1.64 7.10
CA VAL A 237 2.02 0.31 7.19
C VAL A 237 2.88 -0.69 6.44
N VAL A 238 3.22 -1.80 7.10
CA VAL A 238 3.77 -2.97 6.42
C VAL A 238 2.63 -3.89 5.99
N VAL A 239 2.64 -4.36 4.76
CA VAL A 239 1.71 -5.36 4.24
C VAL A 239 2.45 -6.64 3.92
N LEU A 240 1.96 -7.76 4.47
CA LEU A 240 2.43 -9.12 4.19
C LEU A 240 1.28 -9.89 3.56
N ASP A 241 1.46 -10.33 2.31
CA ASP A 241 0.45 -11.10 1.59
C ASP A 241 0.70 -12.60 1.75
N HIS A 242 -0.36 -13.31 2.12
CA HIS A 242 -0.43 -14.76 2.14
C HIS A 242 -1.54 -15.23 1.18
N LEU A 243 -1.55 -16.53 0.89
CA LEU A 243 -2.50 -17.13 -0.06
C LEU A 243 -3.98 -16.76 0.21
N THR A 244 -4.37 -16.70 1.48
CA THR A 244 -5.77 -16.51 1.90
C THR A 244 -6.03 -15.21 2.64
N SER A 245 -4.98 -14.48 3.02
CA SER A 245 -5.11 -13.29 3.86
C SER A 245 -3.91 -12.38 3.71
N SER A 246 -4.09 -11.13 4.14
CA SER A 246 -3.03 -10.13 4.20
C SER A 246 -2.94 -9.63 5.63
N LEU A 247 -1.71 -9.53 6.15
CA LEU A 247 -1.41 -8.92 7.45
C LEU A 247 -0.93 -7.50 7.25
N TYR A 248 -1.38 -6.60 8.13
CA TYR A 248 -1.03 -5.20 8.09
C TYR A 248 -0.47 -4.82 9.45
N LEU A 249 0.79 -4.41 9.47
CA LEU A 249 1.53 -4.09 10.69
C LEU A 249 1.69 -2.58 10.82
N GLU A 250 1.34 -2.08 12.00
CA GLU A 250 1.25 -0.64 12.29
C GLU A 250 2.00 -0.28 13.58
N ARG A 251 2.47 -1.29 14.33
CA ARG A 251 3.21 -1.04 15.57
C ARG A 251 4.57 -0.47 15.22
N LYS A 252 5.04 0.50 16.01
CA LYS A 252 6.32 1.17 15.76
C LYS A 252 7.48 0.17 15.69
N GLU A 253 7.44 -0.85 16.53
CA GLU A 253 8.46 -1.90 16.59
C GLU A 253 8.47 -2.76 15.33
N ASP A 254 7.28 -3.08 14.79
CA ASP A 254 7.17 -3.82 13.53
C ASP A 254 7.68 -2.96 12.36
N LEU A 255 7.24 -1.70 12.27
CA LEU A 255 7.65 -0.76 11.22
C LEU A 255 9.17 -0.53 11.20
N GLN A 256 9.76 -0.41 12.38
CA GLN A 256 11.20 -0.27 12.55
C GLN A 256 11.93 -1.54 12.06
N ALA A 257 11.51 -2.72 12.53
CA ALA A 257 12.14 -3.98 12.13
C ALA A 257 12.10 -4.20 10.61
N TYR A 258 10.96 -3.94 9.96
CA TYR A 258 10.84 -4.09 8.51
C TYR A 258 11.60 -3.01 7.73
N SER A 259 11.70 -1.79 8.26
CA SER A 259 12.52 -0.74 7.64
C SER A 259 14.01 -1.08 7.69
N GLU A 260 14.50 -1.54 8.83
CA GLU A 260 15.90 -2.01 9.00
C GLU A 260 16.20 -3.23 8.12
N ALA A 261 15.25 -4.16 8.02
CA ALA A 261 15.33 -5.30 7.11
C ALA A 261 15.44 -4.85 5.64
N PHE A 262 14.61 -3.89 5.22
CA PHE A 262 14.65 -3.35 3.86
C PHE A 262 15.97 -2.64 3.55
N ASP A 263 16.49 -1.84 4.47
CA ASP A 263 17.77 -1.16 4.29
C ASP A 263 18.94 -2.16 4.20
N THR A 264 18.90 -3.24 5.00
CA THR A 264 19.87 -4.35 4.92
C THR A 264 19.81 -5.05 3.56
N LEU A 265 18.60 -5.35 3.06
CA LEU A 265 18.42 -5.94 1.73
C LEU A 265 18.97 -5.03 0.63
N ARG A 266 18.72 -3.72 0.74
CA ARG A 266 19.22 -2.73 -0.21
C ARG A 266 20.74 -2.66 -0.24
N PHE A 267 21.38 -2.82 0.93
CA PHE A 267 22.84 -2.86 1.05
C PHE A 267 23.45 -4.08 0.37
N HIS A 268 22.80 -5.24 0.44
CA HIS A 268 23.27 -6.47 -0.21
C HIS A 268 22.86 -6.60 -1.69
N ALA A 269 21.89 -5.83 -2.13
CA ALA A 269 21.48 -5.79 -3.53
C ALA A 269 22.51 -5.08 -4.41
N LEU A 270 22.53 -5.40 -5.70
CA LEU A 270 23.31 -4.71 -6.71
C LEU A 270 22.98 -3.21 -6.69
N SER A 271 23.97 -2.38 -7.03
CA SER A 271 23.74 -0.95 -7.22
C SER A 271 22.66 -0.73 -8.30
N PRO A 272 21.98 0.44 -8.33
CA PRO A 272 21.01 0.72 -9.39
C PRO A 272 21.61 0.57 -10.80
N LYS A 273 22.88 0.96 -11.00
CA LYS A 273 23.57 0.79 -12.28
C LYS A 273 23.81 -0.68 -12.61
N ASP A 274 24.40 -1.44 -11.69
CA ASP A 274 24.70 -2.86 -11.90
C ASP A 274 23.43 -3.68 -12.06
N THR A 275 22.33 -3.25 -11.46
CA THR A 275 20.99 -3.81 -11.66
C THR A 275 20.52 -3.69 -13.11
N LEU A 276 20.72 -2.53 -13.75
CA LEU A 276 20.39 -2.35 -15.17
C LEU A 276 21.28 -3.22 -16.06
N ASP A 277 22.58 -3.27 -15.78
CA ASP A 277 23.53 -4.09 -16.54
C ASP A 277 23.22 -5.58 -16.38
N TYR A 278 22.84 -6.00 -15.18
CA TYR A 278 22.37 -7.34 -14.88
C TYR A 278 21.13 -7.69 -15.70
N MET A 279 20.09 -6.84 -15.69
CA MET A 279 18.85 -7.06 -16.44
C MET A 279 19.10 -7.13 -17.96
N ARG A 280 19.96 -6.28 -18.51
CA ARG A 280 20.33 -6.32 -19.95
C ARG A 280 21.02 -7.63 -20.34
N ARG A 281 21.80 -8.22 -19.43
CA ARG A 281 22.53 -9.46 -19.69
C ARG A 281 21.63 -10.69 -19.71
N ILE A 282 20.53 -10.68 -18.95
CA ILE A 282 19.61 -11.82 -18.84
C ILE A 282 18.36 -11.69 -19.72
N ARG A 283 18.21 -10.57 -20.43
CA ARG A 283 17.15 -10.30 -21.40
C ARG A 283 17.35 -11.09 -22.68
#